data_AF-A0A5J5K5U8-F1
#
_entry.id   AF-A0A5J5K5U8-F1
#
_cell.length_a   1.000
_cell.length_b   1.000
_cell.length_c   1.000
_cell.angle_alpha   90.00
_cell.angle_beta   90.00
_cell.angle_gamma   90.00
#
_symmetry.space_group_name_H-M   'P 1'
#
loop_
_entity.id
_entity.type
_entity.pdbx_description
1 polymer ?
#
loop_
_entity_poly.entity_id
_entity_poly.type
_entity_poly.pdbx_seq_one_letter_code
_entity_poly.pdbx_strand_id
1 'polypeptide(L)'
;MTGTTGMTAGHGITRTGGGAGGGTALALDLGTARTRLLLSGSPVIRERPSAVGAPAAPRHWPVRHGMVSDMPGCARLVRSALREAAGQESPERVLLGVPVAASRLDRRAARAAVGSAARCPVTIVEEPLAAAVGCGVDIDDPRPRLLLDAGAGIAEAVVIRSGRIADAGAVQLGTDGRARGRAQDWAENGAEDWAGDPPDGPRFPPYVRERIVAMVADLVARVPAHLRGVARGRGLLITGGGARDPELARALCAGLRITVTPAVDPAQATVRGLACLLPAVARRAALLSADEVKDLDYDHQ
;
A
#
# COMPACT_ATOMS: atom_id res chain seq x y z
N MET A 1 8.85 -37.25 53.80
CA MET A 1 8.58 -37.55 52.37
C MET A 1 7.67 -36.45 51.85
N THR A 2 8.30 -35.37 51.39
CA THR A 2 8.24 -34.85 50.01
C THR A 2 6.97 -34.04 49.73
N GLY A 3 7.09 -32.72 49.94
CA GLY A 3 6.21 -31.73 49.31
C GLY A 3 6.64 -31.47 47.87
N THR A 4 5.69 -31.12 47.03
CA THR A 4 5.92 -30.57 45.68
C THR A 4 4.89 -29.48 45.42
N THR A 5 5.38 -28.25 45.43
CA THR A 5 4.76 -27.01 45.01
C THR A 5 4.62 -26.97 43.49
N GLY A 6 3.48 -26.46 43.01
CA GLY A 6 3.20 -26.29 41.58
C GLY A 6 4.10 -25.24 40.93
N MET A 7 4.49 -25.51 39.69
CA MET A 7 5.33 -24.67 38.86
C MET A 7 4.52 -24.17 37.66
N THR A 8 4.13 -22.89 37.70
CA THR A 8 3.55 -22.14 36.58
C THR A 8 4.69 -21.62 35.70
N ALA A 9 4.86 -22.18 34.50
CA ALA A 9 5.81 -21.66 33.51
C ALA A 9 5.13 -20.63 32.60
N GLY A 10 5.17 -19.36 33.02
CA GLY A 10 4.94 -18.23 32.13
C GLY A 10 6.12 -18.09 31.16
N HIS A 11 5.87 -18.25 29.86
CA HIS A 11 6.86 -17.93 28.83
C HIS A 11 6.94 -16.42 28.66
N GLY A 12 7.73 -15.77 29.51
CA GLY A 12 8.19 -14.40 29.31
C GLY A 12 9.21 -14.38 28.18
N ILE A 13 8.87 -13.73 27.07
CA ILE A 13 9.85 -13.37 26.05
C ILE A 13 10.72 -12.25 26.64
N THR A 14 11.91 -12.61 27.08
CA THR A 14 12.96 -11.68 27.45
C THR A 14 13.38 -10.85 26.24
N ARG A 15 13.11 -9.54 26.27
CA ARG A 15 13.76 -8.55 25.41
C ARG A 15 15.25 -8.52 25.74
N THR A 16 16.06 -9.23 24.95
CA THR A 16 17.49 -8.94 24.90
C THR A 16 17.69 -7.67 24.08
N GLY A 17 18.01 -6.58 24.76
CA GLY A 17 18.58 -5.40 24.13
C GLY A 17 19.93 -5.76 23.52
N GLY A 18 20.04 -5.54 22.21
CA GLY A 18 21.29 -5.53 21.46
C GLY A 18 21.13 -4.50 20.36
N GLY A 19 21.71 -3.32 20.55
CA GLY A 19 21.81 -2.31 19.51
C GLY A 19 22.70 -2.83 18.39
N ALA A 20 22.14 -2.96 17.20
CA ALA A 20 22.88 -3.00 15.95
C ALA A 20 22.40 -1.79 15.15
N GLY A 21 23.32 -0.86 14.85
CA GLY A 21 23.05 0.38 14.13
C GLY A 21 22.65 0.13 12.68
N GLY A 22 21.40 -0.27 12.45
CA GLY A 22 20.75 -0.13 11.16
C GLY A 22 19.94 1.16 11.20
N GLY A 23 20.28 2.15 10.39
CA GLY A 23 19.58 3.43 10.48
C GLY A 23 18.14 3.34 9.97
N THR A 24 17.43 4.43 10.22
CA THR A 24 15.98 4.52 10.12
C THR A 24 15.51 4.21 8.69
N ALA A 25 14.69 3.18 8.53
CA ALA A 25 14.04 2.86 7.27
C ALA A 25 12.59 3.36 7.26
N LEU A 26 12.06 3.68 6.09
CA LEU A 26 10.71 4.22 5.93
C LEU A 26 9.86 3.35 5.02
N ALA A 27 8.66 2.97 5.48
CA ALA A 27 7.58 2.51 4.63
C ALA A 27 6.73 3.72 4.19
N LEU A 28 6.52 3.87 2.88
CA LEU A 28 5.80 4.99 2.28
C LEU A 28 4.74 4.50 1.30
N ASP A 29 3.48 4.88 1.56
CA ASP A 29 2.32 4.69 0.69
C ASP A 29 1.89 6.07 0.16
N LEU A 30 1.96 6.25 -1.17
CA LEU A 30 1.58 7.47 -1.88
C LEU A 30 0.22 7.30 -2.55
N GLY A 31 -0.84 7.25 -1.77
CA GLY A 31 -2.20 7.21 -2.29
C GLY A 31 -2.66 8.54 -2.91
N THR A 32 -3.64 8.47 -3.81
CA THR A 32 -4.27 9.67 -4.42
C THR A 32 -4.85 10.64 -3.38
N ALA A 33 -5.51 10.12 -2.34
CA ALA A 33 -6.15 10.95 -1.32
C ALA A 33 -5.27 11.17 -0.08
N ARG A 34 -4.43 10.19 0.27
CA ARG A 34 -3.71 10.11 1.54
C ARG A 34 -2.29 9.59 1.32
N THR A 35 -1.31 10.27 1.93
CA THR A 35 0.06 9.78 2.06
C THR A 35 0.21 9.18 3.45
N ARG A 36 0.74 7.96 3.53
CA ARG A 36 0.99 7.26 4.79
C ARG A 36 2.44 6.86 4.94
N LEU A 37 2.95 6.98 6.16
CA LEU A 37 4.34 6.78 6.50
C LEU A 37 4.47 5.97 7.78
N LEU A 38 5.42 5.04 7.82
CA LEU A 38 5.80 4.32 9.02
C LEU A 38 7.32 4.17 9.08
N LEU A 39 7.93 4.71 10.13
CA LEU A 39 9.38 4.59 10.38
C LEU A 39 9.66 3.25 11.07
N SER A 40 10.77 2.61 10.71
CA SER A 40 11.23 1.38 11.37
C SER A 40 11.40 1.61 12.88
N GLY A 41 10.81 0.73 13.69
CA GLY A 41 10.85 0.84 15.16
C GLY A 41 9.77 1.75 15.77
N SER A 42 9.03 2.51 14.97
CA SER A 42 7.84 3.23 15.42
C SER A 42 6.59 2.36 15.24
N PRO A 43 5.67 2.31 16.22
CA PRO A 43 4.36 1.67 16.03
C PRO A 43 3.34 2.61 15.38
N VAL A 44 3.70 3.88 15.12
CA VAL A 44 2.73 4.91 14.76
C VAL A 44 2.76 5.22 13.27
N ILE A 45 1.67 4.89 12.59
CA ILE A 45 1.43 5.30 11.21
C ILE A 45 1.06 6.78 11.20
N ARG A 46 1.83 7.57 10.44
CA ARG A 46 1.51 8.97 10.15
C ARG A 46 0.74 9.03 8.84
N GLU A 47 -0.34 9.80 8.82
CA GLU A 47 -1.19 9.96 7.66
C GLU A 47 -1.53 11.44 7.46
N ARG A 48 -1.59 11.87 6.20
CA ARG A 48 -1.98 13.22 5.81
C ARG A 48 -2.66 13.22 4.44
N PRO A 49 -3.43 14.26 4.09
CA PRO A 49 -3.89 14.44 2.72
C PRO A 49 -2.71 14.48 1.73
N SER A 50 -2.85 13.83 0.58
CA SER A 50 -1.87 13.88 -0.52
C SER A 50 -1.94 15.19 -1.30
N ALA A 51 -1.90 16.31 -0.58
CA ALA A 51 -2.07 17.65 -1.10
C ALA A 51 -0.93 18.57 -0.66
N VAL A 52 -0.57 19.51 -1.53
CA VAL A 52 0.38 20.59 -1.27
C VAL A 52 -0.28 21.94 -1.48
N GLY A 53 0.13 22.93 -0.70
CA GLY A 53 -0.43 24.28 -0.75
C GLY A 53 -0.25 24.99 0.58
N ALA A 54 -0.10 26.31 0.55
CA ALA A 54 -0.15 27.12 1.76
C ALA A 54 -1.58 27.12 2.33
N PRO A 55 -1.78 27.37 3.64
CA PRO A 55 -3.11 27.36 4.26
C PRO A 55 -4.14 28.27 3.57
N ALA A 56 -3.71 29.36 2.94
CA ALA A 56 -4.55 30.33 2.24
C ALA A 56 -4.47 30.24 0.70
N ALA A 57 -3.91 29.15 0.16
CA ALA A 57 -3.79 28.94 -1.28
C ALA A 57 -4.54 27.68 -1.71
N PRO A 58 -5.03 27.61 -2.96
CA PRO A 58 -5.65 26.40 -3.49
C PRO A 58 -4.73 25.19 -3.33
N ARG A 59 -5.28 24.13 -2.76
CA ARG A 59 -4.57 22.86 -2.60
C ARG A 59 -4.37 22.21 -3.97
N HIS A 60 -3.21 21.60 -4.16
CA HIS A 60 -2.83 20.86 -5.36
C HIS A 60 -2.51 19.41 -5.01
N TRP A 61 -2.99 18.45 -5.81
CA TRP A 61 -2.78 17.02 -5.61
C TRP A 61 -1.73 16.49 -6.60
N PRO A 62 -0.48 16.26 -6.17
CA PRO A 62 0.58 15.81 -7.05
C PRO A 62 0.54 14.30 -7.36
N VAL A 63 -0.41 13.57 -6.75
CA VAL A 63 -0.63 12.15 -6.98
C VAL A 63 -2.05 11.95 -7.52
N ARG A 64 -2.16 11.26 -8.66
CA ARG A 64 -3.43 10.93 -9.33
C ARG A 64 -3.43 9.45 -9.71
N HIS A 65 -4.52 8.75 -9.40
CA HIS A 65 -4.64 7.29 -9.62
C HIS A 65 -3.47 6.48 -9.01
N GLY A 66 -2.92 6.94 -7.87
CA GLY A 66 -1.74 6.34 -7.22
C GLY A 66 -0.42 6.62 -7.94
N MET A 67 -0.42 7.46 -8.99
CA MET A 67 0.75 7.77 -9.81
C MET A 67 1.17 9.24 -9.59
N VAL A 68 2.47 9.51 -9.64
CA VAL A 68 3.00 10.88 -9.48
C VAL A 68 2.76 11.68 -10.75
N SER A 69 1.79 12.60 -10.72
CA SER A 69 1.45 13.49 -11.85
C SER A 69 2.21 14.82 -11.85
N ASP A 70 2.74 15.23 -10.68
CA ASP A 70 3.59 16.41 -10.52
C ASP A 70 4.77 16.06 -9.61
N MET A 71 5.96 15.84 -10.20
CA MET A 71 7.15 15.44 -9.45
C MET A 71 7.62 16.52 -8.45
N PRO A 72 7.76 17.81 -8.81
CA PRO A 72 8.07 18.86 -7.84
C PRO A 72 7.08 18.93 -6.67
N GLY A 73 5.78 18.86 -6.95
CA GLY A 73 4.74 18.84 -5.91
C GLY A 73 4.85 17.60 -5.02
N CYS A 74 5.06 16.42 -5.61
CA CYS A 74 5.23 15.18 -4.86
C CYS A 74 6.48 15.24 -3.97
N ALA A 75 7.59 15.77 -4.46
CA ALA A 75 8.80 15.94 -3.65
C ALA A 75 8.58 16.90 -2.47
N ARG A 76 7.79 17.97 -2.64
CA ARG A 76 7.39 18.86 -1.52
C ARG A 76 6.49 18.14 -0.52
N LEU A 77 5.50 17.38 -1.00
CA LEU A 77 4.60 16.57 -0.18
C LEU A 77 5.39 15.59 0.71
N VAL A 78 6.26 14.78 0.10
CA VAL A 78 7.08 13.79 0.79
C VAL A 78 8.03 14.46 1.78
N ARG A 79 8.67 15.58 1.41
CA ARG A 79 9.58 16.31 2.31
C ARG A 79 8.86 16.85 3.54
N SER A 80 7.64 17.39 3.38
CA SER A 80 6.82 17.84 4.51
C SER A 80 6.40 16.67 5.40
N ALA A 81 5.99 15.57 4.78
CA ALA A 81 5.54 14.38 5.50
C ALA A 81 6.67 13.73 6.32
N LEU A 82 7.88 13.66 5.74
CA LEU A 82 9.08 13.20 6.42
C LEU A 82 9.43 14.09 7.61
N ARG A 83 9.38 15.42 7.45
CA ARG A 83 9.67 16.35 8.54
C ARG A 83 8.72 16.20 9.72
N GLU A 84 7.43 15.96 9.44
CA GLU A 84 6.43 15.70 10.49
C GLU A 84 6.63 14.33 11.17
N ALA A 85 7.12 13.33 10.44
CA ALA A 85 7.29 11.98 10.98
C ALA A 85 8.63 11.78 11.72
N ALA A 86 9.73 12.33 11.19
CA ALA A 86 11.12 12.08 11.62
C ALA A 86 11.88 13.36 12.05
N GLY A 87 11.25 14.53 12.01
CA GLY A 87 11.93 15.79 12.32
C GLY A 87 13.00 16.14 11.27
N GLN A 88 14.25 16.31 11.72
CA GLN A 88 15.38 16.60 10.83
C GLN A 88 16.13 15.35 10.37
N GLU A 89 15.83 14.18 10.94
CA GLU A 89 16.50 12.94 10.57
C GLU A 89 16.00 12.43 9.22
N SER A 90 16.93 12.07 8.35
CA SER A 90 16.61 11.47 7.04
C SER A 90 16.68 9.95 7.16
N PRO A 91 15.70 9.21 6.59
CA PRO A 91 15.79 7.77 6.57
C PRO A 91 16.96 7.31 5.69
N GLU A 92 17.60 6.20 6.04
CA GLU A 92 18.67 5.59 5.22
C GLU A 92 18.11 4.91 3.96
N ARG A 93 16.83 4.55 3.96
CA ARG A 93 16.15 3.93 2.83
C ARG A 93 14.64 4.11 2.90
N VAL A 94 14.00 4.12 1.74
CA VAL A 94 12.54 4.09 1.62
C VAL A 94 12.09 2.83 0.88
N LEU A 95 11.06 2.17 1.40
CA LEU A 95 10.25 1.21 0.67
C LEU A 95 8.94 1.87 0.27
N LEU A 96 8.78 2.06 -1.03
CA LEU A 96 7.66 2.78 -1.64
C LEU A 96 6.68 1.79 -2.29
N GLY A 97 5.42 1.86 -1.88
CA GLY A 97 4.33 1.24 -2.62
C GLY A 97 4.09 1.96 -3.95
N VAL A 98 3.87 1.21 -5.03
CA VAL A 98 3.25 1.73 -6.25
C VAL A 98 2.11 0.82 -6.73
N PRO A 99 1.09 1.37 -7.41
CA PRO A 99 0.02 0.57 -8.02
C PRO A 99 0.56 -0.50 -8.98
N VAL A 100 -0.12 -1.63 -9.11
CA VAL A 100 0.28 -2.66 -10.09
C VAL A 100 0.17 -2.14 -11.52
N ALA A 101 -0.79 -1.25 -11.79
CA ALA A 101 -1.00 -0.58 -13.07
C ALA A 101 0.06 0.49 -13.39
N ALA A 102 0.96 0.84 -12.45
CA ALA A 102 2.00 1.82 -12.68
C ALA A 102 2.97 1.38 -13.79
N SER A 103 3.06 2.19 -14.85
CA SER A 103 3.98 1.97 -15.96
C SER A 103 5.44 2.12 -15.51
N ARG A 104 6.38 1.74 -16.38
CA ARG A 104 7.80 1.98 -16.13
C ARG A 104 8.11 3.46 -15.92
N LEU A 105 7.39 4.36 -16.61
CA LEU A 105 7.56 5.80 -16.44
C LEU A 105 7.03 6.26 -15.08
N ASP A 106 5.84 5.82 -14.69
CA ASP A 106 5.24 6.17 -13.39
C ASP A 106 6.13 5.72 -12.23
N ARG A 107 6.66 4.49 -12.30
CA ARG A 107 7.59 3.95 -11.29
C ARG A 107 8.89 4.75 -11.21
N ARG A 108 9.43 5.20 -12.34
CA ARG A 108 10.61 6.07 -12.38
C ARG A 108 10.33 7.45 -11.79
N ALA A 109 9.20 8.06 -12.15
CA ALA A 109 8.79 9.36 -11.62
C ALA A 109 8.59 9.30 -10.10
N ALA A 110 7.89 8.28 -9.60
CA ALA A 110 7.69 8.06 -8.17
C ALA A 110 9.02 7.87 -7.43
N ARG A 111 9.91 7.02 -7.95
CA ARG A 111 11.26 6.82 -7.39
C ARG A 111 12.06 8.12 -7.34
N ALA A 112 12.05 8.89 -8.41
CA ALA A 112 12.79 10.15 -8.51
C ALA A 112 12.25 11.21 -7.53
N ALA A 113 10.93 11.38 -7.45
CA ALA A 113 10.30 12.33 -6.55
C ALA A 113 10.58 11.98 -5.08
N VAL A 114 10.41 10.72 -4.69
CA VAL A 114 10.67 10.25 -3.32
C VAL A 114 12.16 10.28 -3.00
N GLY A 115 13.03 9.82 -3.90
CA GLY A 115 14.48 9.80 -3.67
C GLY A 115 15.06 11.20 -3.51
N SER A 116 14.60 12.17 -4.31
CA SER A 116 15.00 13.58 -4.18
C SER A 116 14.49 14.24 -2.87
N ALA A 117 13.31 13.82 -2.40
CA ALA A 117 12.75 14.31 -1.14
C ALA A 117 13.46 13.72 0.08
N ALA A 118 13.63 12.39 0.11
CA ALA A 118 14.17 11.63 1.22
C ALA A 118 15.71 11.61 1.26
N ARG A 119 16.37 11.90 0.13
CA ARG A 119 17.84 11.89 -0.03
C ARG A 119 18.47 10.54 0.29
N CYS A 120 17.78 9.45 -0.06
CA CYS A 120 18.24 8.09 0.16
C CYS A 120 17.71 7.12 -0.91
N PRO A 121 18.23 5.88 -0.99
CA PRO A 121 17.74 4.87 -1.91
C PRO A 121 16.26 4.53 -1.67
N VAL A 122 15.51 4.43 -2.78
CA VAL A 122 14.10 4.04 -2.77
C VAL A 122 13.95 2.69 -3.44
N THR A 123 13.40 1.71 -2.74
CA THR A 123 12.99 0.41 -3.30
C THR A 123 11.48 0.45 -3.53
N ILE A 124 11.03 -0.08 -4.67
CA ILE A 124 9.61 -0.10 -5.03
C ILE A 124 9.06 -1.50 -4.78
N VAL A 125 7.84 -1.57 -4.27
CA VAL A 125 7.04 -2.79 -4.12
C VAL A 125 5.65 -2.52 -4.68
N GLU A 126 5.05 -3.53 -5.31
CA GLU A 126 3.64 -3.47 -5.70
C GLU A 126 2.74 -3.31 -4.47
N GLU A 127 1.96 -2.23 -4.43
CA GLU A 127 0.99 -1.93 -3.36
C GLU A 127 0.09 -3.12 -3.01
N PRO A 128 -0.57 -3.81 -3.97
CA PRO A 128 -1.45 -4.91 -3.61
C PRO A 128 -0.72 -6.10 -2.98
N LEU A 129 0.57 -6.31 -3.30
CA LEU A 129 1.39 -7.33 -2.66
C LEU A 129 1.75 -6.90 -1.23
N ALA A 130 2.14 -5.63 -1.04
CA ALA A 130 2.36 -5.09 0.30
C ALA A 130 1.07 -5.15 1.13
N ALA A 131 -0.08 -4.74 0.59
CA ALA A 131 -1.36 -4.81 1.27
C ALA A 131 -1.68 -6.24 1.73
N ALA A 132 -1.44 -7.25 0.89
CA ALA A 132 -1.62 -8.66 1.25
C ALA A 132 -0.76 -9.03 2.48
N VAL A 133 0.52 -8.66 2.49
CA VAL A 133 1.42 -8.88 3.64
C VAL A 133 0.90 -8.15 4.88
N GLY A 134 0.45 -6.90 4.73
CA GLY A 134 -0.10 -6.11 5.84
C GLY A 134 -1.40 -6.66 6.42
N CYS A 135 -2.13 -7.46 5.65
CA CYS A 135 -3.30 -8.21 6.09
C CYS A 135 -2.99 -9.61 6.64
N GLY A 136 -1.71 -9.99 6.73
CA GLY A 136 -1.29 -11.32 7.19
C GLY A 136 -1.56 -12.44 6.17
N VAL A 137 -1.72 -12.11 4.89
CA VAL A 137 -1.80 -13.11 3.83
C VAL A 137 -0.42 -13.74 3.64
N ASP A 138 -0.34 -15.07 3.73
CA ASP A 138 0.82 -15.82 3.26
C ASP A 138 0.89 -15.70 1.73
N ILE A 139 1.78 -14.82 1.26
CA ILE A 139 1.98 -14.53 -0.17
C ILE A 139 2.74 -15.66 -0.88
N ASP A 140 3.45 -16.53 -0.14
CA ASP A 140 4.23 -17.64 -0.68
C ASP A 140 3.38 -18.89 -0.92
N ASP A 141 2.17 -18.96 -0.34
CA ASP A 141 1.19 -20.04 -0.60
C ASP A 141 0.98 -20.22 -2.12
N PRO A 142 1.15 -21.43 -2.67
CA PRO A 142 0.98 -21.68 -4.10
C PRO A 142 -0.48 -21.59 -4.56
N ARG A 143 -1.44 -21.63 -3.62
CA ARG A 143 -2.87 -21.50 -3.92
C ARG A 143 -3.23 -20.03 -4.13
N PRO A 144 -4.03 -19.71 -5.17
CA PRO A 144 -4.38 -18.33 -5.49
C PRO A 144 -5.13 -17.66 -4.33
N ARG A 145 -4.76 -16.40 -4.05
CA ARG A 145 -5.51 -15.47 -3.23
C ARG A 145 -5.96 -14.29 -4.09
N LEU A 146 -7.24 -13.94 -3.97
CA LEU A 146 -7.80 -12.76 -4.60
C LEU A 146 -7.74 -11.59 -3.61
N LEU A 147 -7.18 -10.48 -4.04
CA LEU A 147 -7.17 -9.22 -3.29
C LEU A 147 -7.66 -8.10 -4.21
N LEU A 148 -8.47 -7.20 -3.67
CA LEU A 148 -8.86 -5.94 -4.30
C LEU A 148 -8.48 -4.79 -3.37
N ASP A 149 -7.59 -3.91 -3.83
CA ASP A 149 -7.38 -2.61 -3.20
C ASP A 149 -8.29 -1.57 -3.85
N ALA A 150 -9.21 -1.01 -3.08
CA ALA A 150 -10.13 0.03 -3.53
C ALA A 150 -9.69 1.40 -2.96
N GLY A 151 -8.85 2.12 -3.70
CA GLY A 151 -8.41 3.47 -3.38
C GLY A 151 -9.33 4.56 -3.94
N ALA A 152 -9.07 5.82 -3.56
CA ALA A 152 -9.86 6.96 -4.02
C ALA A 152 -9.69 7.28 -5.52
N GLY A 153 -8.52 6.96 -6.08
CA GLY A 153 -8.19 7.25 -7.48
C GLY A 153 -8.00 6.02 -8.36
N ILE A 154 -7.92 4.83 -7.78
CA ILE A 154 -7.72 3.59 -8.53
C ILE A 154 -8.24 2.43 -7.69
N ALA A 155 -8.86 1.45 -8.34
CA ALA A 155 -9.16 0.15 -7.76
C ALA A 155 -8.37 -0.91 -8.52
N GLU A 156 -7.63 -1.76 -7.80
CA GLU A 156 -6.77 -2.78 -8.37
C GLU A 156 -7.07 -4.14 -7.76
N ALA A 157 -7.37 -5.14 -8.58
CA ALA A 157 -7.51 -6.50 -8.14
C ALA A 157 -6.35 -7.36 -8.65
N VAL A 158 -5.89 -8.28 -7.81
CA VAL A 158 -4.78 -9.18 -8.10
C VAL A 158 -5.08 -10.62 -7.71
N VAL A 159 -4.43 -11.53 -8.41
CA VAL A 159 -4.30 -12.93 -8.01
C VAL A 159 -2.87 -13.14 -7.51
N ILE A 160 -2.70 -13.39 -6.22
CA ILE A 160 -1.39 -13.63 -5.60
C ILE A 160 -1.19 -15.13 -5.40
N ARG A 161 0.01 -15.63 -5.74
CA ARG A 161 0.48 -16.98 -5.38
C ARG A 161 2.00 -17.07 -5.51
N SER A 162 2.64 -17.90 -4.69
CA SER A 162 4.08 -18.21 -4.81
C SER A 162 4.96 -16.94 -4.86
N GLY A 163 4.70 -16.00 -3.95
CA GLY A 163 5.47 -14.78 -3.76
C GLY A 163 5.29 -13.72 -4.84
N ARG A 164 4.33 -13.89 -5.77
CA ARG A 164 4.14 -12.97 -6.91
C ARG A 164 2.67 -12.73 -7.25
N ILE A 165 2.44 -11.62 -7.96
CA ILE A 165 1.18 -11.35 -8.64
C ILE A 165 1.16 -12.17 -9.94
N ALA A 166 0.23 -13.12 -10.03
CA ALA A 166 0.05 -13.99 -11.19
C ALA A 166 -0.83 -13.37 -12.28
N ASP A 167 -1.80 -12.54 -11.90
CA ASP A 167 -2.65 -11.76 -12.81
C ASP A 167 -3.17 -10.53 -12.05
N ALA A 168 -3.55 -9.48 -12.78
CA ALA A 168 -4.04 -8.23 -12.23
C ALA A 168 -5.08 -7.57 -13.15
N GLY A 169 -5.94 -6.76 -12.56
CA GLY A 169 -6.84 -5.84 -13.25
C GLY A 169 -6.91 -4.52 -12.48
N ALA A 170 -7.12 -3.42 -13.19
CA ALA A 170 -7.22 -2.10 -12.57
C ALA A 170 -8.26 -1.23 -13.25
N VAL A 171 -8.91 -0.37 -12.46
CA VAL A 171 -9.84 0.65 -12.91
C VAL A 171 -9.38 1.97 -12.32
N GLN A 172 -8.95 2.91 -13.16
CA GLN A 172 -8.70 4.27 -12.73
C GLN A 172 -10.03 4.96 -12.41
N LEU A 173 -10.09 5.56 -11.22
CA LEU A 173 -11.25 6.23 -10.65
C LEU A 173 -10.99 7.73 -10.63
N GLY A 174 -11.88 8.50 -11.22
CA GLY A 174 -11.74 9.96 -11.32
C GLY A 174 -12.33 10.44 -12.63
N THR A 175 -13.47 11.14 -12.52
CA THR A 175 -14.14 11.97 -13.54
C THR A 175 -13.82 11.59 -14.99
N ASP A 176 -14.13 10.36 -15.38
CA ASP A 176 -14.26 9.97 -16.76
C ASP A 176 -15.13 11.04 -17.44
N GLY A 177 -14.75 11.55 -18.63
CA GLY A 177 -15.34 12.73 -19.28
C GLY A 177 -16.86 12.70 -19.54
N ARG A 178 -17.56 11.64 -19.12
CA ARG A 178 -19.02 11.53 -18.99
C ARG A 178 -19.59 12.14 -17.70
N ALA A 179 -18.76 12.45 -16.70
CA ALA A 179 -19.14 13.09 -15.43
C ALA A 179 -19.08 14.63 -15.46
N ARG A 180 -19.05 15.26 -16.66
CA ARG A 180 -19.00 16.72 -16.84
C ARG A 180 -20.19 17.48 -16.22
N GLY A 181 -21.25 16.81 -15.77
CA GLY A 181 -22.41 17.46 -15.14
C GLY A 181 -22.42 17.53 -13.61
N ARG A 182 -21.52 16.83 -12.88
CA ARG A 182 -21.49 16.84 -11.39
C ARG A 182 -20.10 16.67 -10.77
N ALA A 183 -19.07 16.44 -11.59
CA ALA A 183 -17.68 16.43 -11.15
C ALA A 183 -17.12 17.84 -10.90
N GLN A 184 -17.78 18.85 -11.46
CA GLN A 184 -17.40 20.24 -11.28
C GLN A 184 -17.62 20.69 -9.82
N ASP A 185 -18.61 20.12 -9.11
CA ASP A 185 -18.79 20.35 -7.67
C ASP A 185 -17.69 19.74 -6.78
N TRP A 186 -17.06 18.64 -7.21
CA TRP A 186 -16.04 17.98 -6.39
C TRP A 186 -14.66 18.64 -6.49
N ALA A 187 -14.41 19.39 -7.57
CA ALA A 187 -13.16 20.10 -7.82
C ALA A 187 -13.28 21.62 -7.59
N GLU A 188 -14.45 22.21 -7.82
CA GLU A 188 -14.68 23.66 -7.68
C GLU A 188 -15.29 24.05 -6.33
N ASN A 189 -16.03 23.16 -5.64
CA ASN A 189 -16.76 23.49 -4.41
C ASN A 189 -16.27 22.79 -3.13
N GLY A 190 -15.03 22.28 -3.02
CA GLY A 190 -14.65 21.73 -1.72
C GLY A 190 -13.32 21.02 -1.52
N ALA A 191 -12.21 21.57 -2.03
CA ALA A 191 -10.93 21.35 -1.36
C ALA A 191 -10.84 22.10 -0.01
N GLU A 192 -11.74 23.07 0.21
CA GLU A 192 -11.86 23.86 1.43
C GLU A 192 -12.72 23.16 2.50
N ASP A 193 -13.65 22.30 2.09
CA ASP A 193 -14.61 21.61 2.97
C ASP A 193 -14.31 20.10 3.14
N TRP A 194 -13.11 19.65 2.79
CA TRP A 194 -12.64 18.32 3.17
C TRP A 194 -12.44 18.28 4.70
N ALA A 195 -13.53 18.03 5.43
CA ALA A 195 -13.57 17.86 6.89
C ALA A 195 -13.25 16.42 7.35
N GLY A 196 -12.88 15.53 6.43
CA GLY A 196 -12.70 14.10 6.73
C GLY A 196 -13.48 13.24 5.74
N ASP A 197 -13.34 11.92 5.88
CA ASP A 197 -14.27 10.98 5.24
C ASP A 197 -15.70 11.32 5.71
N PRO A 198 -16.74 11.13 4.87
CA PRO A 198 -18.12 11.13 5.36
C PRO A 198 -18.23 10.24 6.61
N PRO A 199 -19.15 10.49 7.55
CA PRO A 199 -19.30 9.67 8.76
C PRO A 199 -19.48 8.17 8.45
N ASP A 200 -19.99 7.84 7.26
CA ASP A 200 -20.17 6.47 6.76
C ASP A 200 -19.05 5.98 5.80
N GLY A 201 -17.97 6.75 5.63
CA GLY A 201 -16.87 6.47 4.71
C GLY A 201 -17.12 6.93 3.25
N PRO A 202 -16.11 6.84 2.38
CA PRO A 202 -16.25 7.17 0.96
C PRO A 202 -17.23 6.20 0.28
N ARG A 203 -18.19 6.73 -0.49
CA ARG A 203 -19.16 5.93 -1.25
C ARG A 203 -18.88 6.04 -2.74
N PHE A 204 -18.63 4.90 -3.39
CA PHE A 204 -18.47 4.88 -4.84
C PHE A 204 -19.82 5.03 -5.52
N PRO A 205 -19.96 5.86 -6.57
CA PRO A 205 -21.17 5.87 -7.38
C PRO A 205 -21.51 4.47 -7.95
N PRO A 206 -22.78 4.15 -8.22
CA PRO A 206 -23.18 2.85 -8.75
C PRO A 206 -22.37 2.39 -9.98
N TYR A 207 -22.18 3.27 -10.96
CA TYR A 207 -21.40 2.96 -12.17
C TYR A 207 -19.92 2.64 -11.87
N VAL A 208 -19.34 3.23 -10.83
CA VAL A 208 -17.96 2.91 -10.41
C VAL A 208 -17.93 1.51 -9.81
N ARG A 209 -18.89 1.17 -8.95
CA ARG A 209 -19.00 -0.17 -8.36
C ARG A 209 -19.20 -1.23 -9.43
N GLU A 210 -20.08 -0.99 -10.40
CA GLU A 210 -20.28 -1.89 -11.54
C GLU A 210 -18.99 -2.15 -12.32
N ARG A 211 -18.21 -1.09 -12.60
CA ARG A 211 -16.89 -1.22 -13.25
C ARG A 211 -15.91 -2.05 -12.41
N ILE A 212 -15.87 -1.84 -11.10
CA ILE A 212 -15.01 -2.63 -10.19
C ILE A 212 -15.45 -4.09 -10.19
N VAL A 213 -16.75 -4.37 -10.07
CA VAL A 213 -17.30 -5.74 -10.08
C VAL A 213 -16.97 -6.44 -11.40
N ALA A 214 -17.18 -5.78 -12.53
CA ALA A 214 -16.85 -6.33 -13.85
C ALA A 214 -15.35 -6.64 -13.97
N MET A 215 -14.48 -5.72 -13.55
CA MET A 215 -13.03 -5.93 -13.56
C MET A 215 -12.61 -7.14 -12.72
N VAL A 216 -13.18 -7.31 -11.52
CA VAL A 216 -12.88 -8.46 -10.66
C VAL A 216 -13.44 -9.76 -11.26
N ALA A 217 -14.63 -9.72 -11.85
CA ALA A 217 -15.23 -10.87 -12.52
C ALA A 217 -14.35 -11.38 -13.66
N ASP A 218 -13.84 -10.45 -14.48
CA ASP A 218 -12.92 -10.76 -15.57
C ASP A 218 -11.62 -11.36 -15.05
N LEU A 219 -11.05 -10.81 -13.97
CA LEU A 219 -9.85 -11.36 -13.33
C LEU A 219 -10.09 -12.81 -12.83
N VAL A 220 -11.22 -13.06 -12.17
CA VAL A 220 -11.58 -14.41 -11.69
C VAL A 220 -11.78 -15.39 -12.85
N ALA A 221 -12.32 -14.92 -13.99
CA ALA A 221 -12.49 -15.74 -15.18
C ALA A 221 -11.15 -16.18 -15.77
N ARG A 222 -10.11 -15.32 -15.74
CA ARG A 222 -8.76 -15.62 -16.23
C ARG A 222 -7.95 -16.57 -15.34
N VAL A 223 -8.34 -16.76 -14.08
CA VAL A 223 -7.73 -17.79 -13.22
C VAL A 223 -7.86 -19.17 -13.88
N PRO A 224 -6.78 -19.97 -13.99
CA PRO A 224 -6.82 -21.29 -14.60
C PRO A 224 -7.94 -22.16 -14.02
N ALA A 225 -8.64 -22.90 -14.88
CA ALA A 225 -9.87 -23.62 -14.50
C ALA A 225 -9.68 -24.54 -13.27
N HIS A 226 -8.55 -25.25 -13.19
CA HIS A 226 -8.21 -26.13 -12.07
C HIS A 226 -7.92 -25.40 -10.75
N LEU A 227 -7.61 -24.09 -10.78
CA LEU A 227 -7.38 -23.26 -9.59
C LEU A 227 -8.56 -22.34 -9.26
N ARG A 228 -9.50 -22.16 -10.19
CA ARG A 228 -10.60 -21.20 -10.03
C ARG A 228 -11.51 -21.55 -8.86
N GLY A 229 -11.79 -22.83 -8.63
CA GLY A 229 -12.56 -23.28 -7.47
C GLY A 229 -11.89 -22.92 -6.14
N VAL A 230 -10.56 -23.09 -6.06
CA VAL A 230 -9.75 -22.71 -4.89
C VAL A 230 -9.76 -21.21 -4.67
N ALA A 231 -9.56 -20.41 -5.73
CA ALA A 231 -9.61 -18.94 -5.64
C ALA A 231 -10.97 -18.46 -5.12
N ARG A 232 -12.07 -19.00 -5.67
CA ARG A 232 -13.44 -18.65 -5.25
C ARG A 232 -13.75 -19.07 -3.82
N GLY A 233 -13.35 -20.29 -3.42
CA GLY A 233 -13.56 -20.79 -2.06
C GLY A 233 -12.75 -20.05 -1.00
N ARG A 234 -11.60 -19.50 -1.39
CA ARG A 234 -10.74 -18.65 -0.55
C ARG A 234 -11.25 -17.21 -0.40
N GLY A 235 -12.25 -16.81 -1.20
CA GLY A 235 -12.87 -15.49 -1.16
C GLY A 235 -12.00 -14.36 -1.74
N LEU A 236 -12.55 -13.15 -1.71
CA LEU A 236 -11.90 -11.89 -2.08
C LEU A 236 -11.64 -11.07 -0.82
N LEU A 237 -10.37 -10.79 -0.53
CA LEU A 237 -9.97 -9.82 0.48
C LEU A 237 -10.05 -8.41 -0.12
N ILE A 238 -10.67 -7.45 0.59
CA ILE A 238 -10.73 -6.05 0.14
C ILE A 238 -9.95 -5.12 1.07
N THR A 239 -9.07 -4.29 0.51
CA THR A 239 -8.25 -3.27 1.18
C THR A 239 -8.53 -1.89 0.60
N GLY A 240 -7.79 -0.87 1.07
CA GLY A 240 -7.98 0.51 0.67
C GLY A 240 -9.12 1.20 1.42
N GLY A 241 -9.24 2.52 1.26
CA GLY A 241 -10.30 3.30 1.92
C GLY A 241 -11.71 2.90 1.47
N GLY A 242 -11.84 2.52 0.20
CA GLY A 242 -13.09 2.09 -0.43
C GLY A 242 -13.64 0.76 0.10
N ALA A 243 -12.83 -0.05 0.81
CA ALA A 243 -13.33 -1.24 1.50
C ALA A 243 -14.35 -0.93 2.60
N ARG A 244 -14.43 0.33 3.05
CA ARG A 244 -15.44 0.82 4.00
C ARG A 244 -16.80 1.06 3.34
N ASP A 245 -16.90 1.10 2.01
CA ASP A 245 -18.18 1.24 1.30
C ASP A 245 -18.99 -0.07 1.39
N PRO A 246 -20.08 -0.11 2.18
CA PRO A 246 -20.87 -1.33 2.32
C PRO A 246 -21.60 -1.71 1.02
N GLU A 247 -21.87 -0.75 0.13
CA GLU A 247 -22.52 -1.03 -1.16
C GLU A 247 -21.54 -1.65 -2.15
N LEU A 248 -20.25 -1.30 -2.09
CA LEU A 248 -19.22 -2.00 -2.88
C LEU A 248 -19.11 -3.47 -2.46
N ALA A 249 -19.02 -3.75 -1.15
CA ALA A 249 -18.93 -5.12 -0.65
C ALA A 249 -20.17 -5.96 -1.06
N ARG A 250 -21.38 -5.39 -0.94
CA ARG A 250 -22.62 -6.05 -1.39
C ARG A 250 -22.62 -6.31 -2.90
N ALA A 251 -22.21 -5.33 -3.70
CA ALA A 251 -22.15 -5.46 -5.15
C ALA A 251 -21.16 -6.56 -5.59
N LEU A 252 -19.99 -6.63 -4.96
CA LEU A 252 -18.99 -7.68 -5.19
C LEU A 252 -19.53 -9.06 -4.80
N CYS A 253 -20.13 -9.21 -3.61
CA CYS A 253 -20.74 -10.47 -3.18
C CYS A 253 -21.81 -10.95 -4.19
N ALA A 254 -22.71 -10.05 -4.58
CA ALA A 254 -23.81 -10.37 -5.49
C ALA A 254 -23.32 -10.71 -6.90
N GLY A 255 -22.43 -9.88 -7.46
CA GLY A 255 -21.93 -10.03 -8.83
C GLY A 255 -20.98 -11.20 -9.02
N LEU A 256 -20.14 -11.50 -8.02
CA LEU A 256 -19.11 -12.53 -8.13
C LEU A 256 -19.56 -13.88 -7.57
N ARG A 257 -20.53 -13.89 -6.65
CA ARG A 257 -20.94 -15.08 -5.86
C ARG A 257 -19.75 -15.74 -5.16
N ILE A 258 -18.91 -14.94 -4.54
CA ILE A 258 -17.79 -15.35 -3.68
C ILE A 258 -17.88 -14.58 -2.36
N THR A 259 -17.31 -15.14 -1.30
CA THR A 259 -17.17 -14.41 -0.03
C THR A 259 -16.27 -13.20 -0.23
N VAL A 260 -16.72 -12.03 0.22
CA VAL A 260 -15.94 -10.79 0.24
C VAL A 260 -15.67 -10.42 1.69
N THR A 261 -14.40 -10.20 2.03
CA THR A 261 -13.98 -9.92 3.41
C THR A 261 -13.17 -8.63 3.43
N PRO A 262 -13.63 -7.57 4.11
CA PRO A 262 -12.80 -6.40 4.37
C PRO A 262 -11.62 -6.74 5.29
N ALA A 263 -10.45 -6.22 4.98
CA ALA A 263 -9.30 -6.29 5.86
C ALA A 263 -9.53 -5.50 7.16
N VAL A 264 -8.81 -5.87 8.22
CA VAL A 264 -8.70 -5.02 9.42
C VAL A 264 -7.90 -3.77 9.04
N ASP A 265 -8.43 -2.59 9.37
CA ASP A 265 -7.87 -1.27 8.99
C ASP A 265 -7.48 -1.20 7.50
N PRO A 266 -8.44 -1.37 6.58
CA PRO A 266 -8.14 -1.64 5.17
C PRO A 266 -7.38 -0.49 4.49
N ALA A 267 -7.58 0.75 4.94
CA ALA A 267 -6.87 1.93 4.44
C ALA A 267 -5.37 1.94 4.81
N GLN A 268 -4.94 1.16 5.81
CA GLN A 268 -3.56 1.11 6.28
C GLN A 268 -2.84 -0.20 5.91
N ALA A 269 -3.52 -1.13 5.23
CA ALA A 269 -2.96 -2.44 4.87
C ALA A 269 -1.62 -2.30 4.13
N THR A 270 -1.55 -1.42 3.14
CA THR A 270 -0.35 -1.19 2.32
C THR A 270 0.85 -0.73 3.15
N VAL A 271 0.71 0.35 3.92
CA VAL A 271 1.84 0.88 4.73
C VAL A 271 2.29 -0.10 5.81
N ARG A 272 1.36 -0.88 6.40
CA ARG A 272 1.69 -1.95 7.35
C ARG A 272 2.52 -3.05 6.68
N GLY A 273 2.09 -3.50 5.51
CA GLY A 273 2.81 -4.54 4.77
C GLY A 273 4.18 -4.09 4.29
N LEU A 274 4.30 -2.85 3.80
CA LEU A 274 5.60 -2.25 3.48
C LEU A 274 6.52 -2.28 4.70
N ALA A 275 6.02 -1.91 5.89
CA ALA A 275 6.82 -1.97 7.11
C ALA A 275 7.23 -3.39 7.50
N CYS A 276 6.36 -4.39 7.33
CA CYS A 276 6.69 -5.81 7.52
C CYS A 276 7.80 -6.29 6.56
N LEU A 277 7.88 -5.72 5.36
CA LEU A 277 8.88 -6.08 4.34
C LEU A 277 10.24 -5.39 4.55
N LEU A 278 10.31 -4.28 5.31
CA LEU A 278 11.55 -3.52 5.53
C LEU A 278 12.74 -4.39 5.99
N PRO A 279 12.62 -5.29 6.99
CA PRO A 279 13.75 -6.10 7.43
C PRO A 279 14.28 -7.04 6.33
N ALA A 280 13.40 -7.59 5.49
CA ALA A 280 13.79 -8.48 4.40
C ALA A 280 14.55 -7.71 3.30
N VAL A 281 14.07 -6.52 2.96
CA VAL A 281 14.74 -5.63 2.00
C VAL A 281 16.10 -5.16 2.52
N ALA A 282 16.19 -4.85 3.83
CA ALA A 282 17.45 -4.46 4.46
C ALA A 282 18.51 -5.56 4.36
N ARG A 283 18.14 -6.82 4.68
CA ARG A 283 19.03 -7.97 4.54
C ARG A 283 19.49 -8.20 3.10
N ARG A 284 18.57 -8.12 2.14
CA ARG A 284 18.91 -8.32 0.72
C ARG A 284 19.88 -7.26 0.19
N ALA A 285 19.68 -6.00 0.57
CA ALA A 285 20.60 -4.92 0.21
C ALA A 285 22.00 -5.14 0.81
N ALA A 286 22.09 -5.60 2.07
CA ALA A 286 23.37 -5.88 2.73
C ALA A 286 24.14 -7.03 2.04
N LEU A 287 23.44 -8.05 1.55
CA LEU A 287 24.05 -9.15 0.78
C LEU A 287 24.61 -8.65 -0.56
N LEU A 288 23.84 -7.84 -1.30
CA LEU A 288 24.28 -7.28 -2.58
C LEU A 288 25.52 -6.38 -2.41
N SER A 289 25.56 -5.55 -1.36
CA SER A 289 26.74 -4.73 -1.08
C SER A 289 27.94 -5.57 -0.62
N ALA A 290 27.73 -6.70 0.05
CA ALA A 290 28.82 -7.59 0.46
C ALA A 290 29.39 -8.38 -0.72
N ASP A 291 28.57 -8.74 -1.70
CA ASP A 291 29.02 -9.38 -2.93
C ASP A 291 29.83 -8.40 -3.79
N GLU A 292 29.46 -7.11 -3.86
CA GLU A 292 30.26 -6.06 -4.51
C GLU A 292 31.61 -5.79 -3.80
N VAL A 293 31.72 -6.05 -2.49
CA VAL A 293 32.99 -5.94 -1.74
C VAL A 293 33.88 -7.17 -1.95
N LYS A 294 33.31 -8.37 -2.15
CA LYS A 294 34.08 -9.58 -2.43
C LYS A 294 34.76 -9.59 -3.80
N ASP A 295 34.24 -8.83 -4.76
CA ASP A 295 34.86 -8.65 -6.08
C ASP A 295 36.06 -7.67 -6.06
N LEU A 296 36.34 -7.00 -4.94
CA LEU A 296 37.51 -6.12 -4.78
C LEU A 296 38.68 -6.77 -4.01
N ASP A 297 38.47 -7.95 -3.40
CA ASP A 297 39.50 -8.69 -2.65
C ASP A 297 40.15 -9.83 -3.47
N TYR A 298 39.80 -9.99 -4.76
CA TYR A 298 40.36 -11.03 -5.64
C TYR A 298 41.42 -10.55 -6.64
N ASP A 299 41.77 -9.26 -6.66
CA ASP A 299 42.75 -8.69 -7.63
C ASP A 299 44.14 -8.37 -7.02
N HIS A 300 44.42 -8.89 -5.82
CA HIS A 300 45.72 -8.77 -5.13
C HIS A 300 46.18 -10.11 -4.52
N GLN A 301 46.43 -11.13 -5.35
CA GLN A 301 47.38 -12.21 -5.04
C GLN A 301 48.14 -12.63 -6.30
#